data_AF-A0A6A6XJE8-F1
#
_entry.id   AF-A0A6A6XJE8-F1
#
_cell.length_a   1.000
_cell.length_b   1.000
_cell.length_c   1.000
_cell.angle_alpha   90.00
_cell.angle_beta   90.00
_cell.angle_gamma   90.00
#
_symmetry.space_group_name_H-M   'P 1'
#
loop_
_entity.id
_entity.type
_entity.pdbx_description
1 polymer ?
#
loop_
_entity_poly.entity_id
_entity_poly.type
_entity_poly.pdbx_seq_one_letter_code
_entity_poly.pdbx_strand_id
1 'polypeptide(L)'
;MFFSKSKPAIPFRPSKPTAQIAPSPPPPQTAPICSLPIELIQEITSYLEPPSAASFCLSARYIYYAVGTGHLYTFLQSGGTKYTPPSKIERRKNIEILERAFPSHWYCAWCDRFHRQDKDGGPKETEKETKRDCAKFNSYLHGDGERYVLTYHHVRLAVNHALWGPAYGIPLDNLHYYNGLGTVRILRTQVPTAVWCEAKIRSGRLILHSTFKIWIPISIVKDTDWLAEVWPTLPQIVVGHRDSHDGHTGLKATLRNGKFMDRVQLCSMCATDYFVHRGTSKSPTGERQVFLVIDAHRDLGDGRNPFDASWRAHGEIGDGVPGFGGDVVRLTDFQAGDFKRAFETEEPPKEDVKDDKISESLHELHKRHERTESLLSGRLKFWEEVIQSRSAGAGNSAGHEEESDRNPQRRRDTDAAEVLGERTHAQRVADNNARIIAEGPRFTPPYGLSWEEFVGRGGMRGSDGIPLTDNERSQLTSGRGLFGG
;
A
#
# COMPACT_ATOMS: atom_id res chain seq x y z
N MET A 1 -24.73 2.91 78.00
CA MET A 1 -25.30 2.50 76.70
C MET A 1 -24.16 1.96 75.84
N PHE A 2 -24.02 0.63 75.75
CA PHE A 2 -22.98 -0.03 74.95
C PHE A 2 -23.55 -0.35 73.57
N PHE A 3 -23.02 0.29 72.52
CA PHE A 3 -23.36 -0.05 71.15
C PHE A 3 -22.61 -1.31 70.73
N SER A 4 -23.36 -2.40 70.59
CA SER A 4 -22.91 -3.68 70.03
C SER A 4 -22.53 -3.49 68.56
N LYS A 5 -21.24 -3.69 68.23
CA LYS A 5 -20.74 -3.68 66.86
C LYS A 5 -21.15 -4.99 66.17
N SER A 6 -22.15 -4.91 65.30
CA SER A 6 -22.54 -6.02 64.42
C SER A 6 -21.41 -6.37 63.44
N LYS A 7 -21.00 -7.64 63.42
CA LYS A 7 -20.03 -8.19 62.46
C LYS A 7 -20.57 -8.03 61.02
N PRO A 8 -19.75 -7.56 60.06
CA PRO A 8 -20.15 -7.50 58.66
C PRO A 8 -20.37 -8.91 58.09
N ALA A 9 -21.48 -9.10 57.40
CA ALA A 9 -21.83 -10.35 56.73
C ALA A 9 -20.80 -10.65 55.62
N ILE A 10 -20.26 -11.87 55.63
CA ILE A 10 -19.33 -12.36 54.60
C ILE A 10 -20.13 -12.51 53.30
N PRO A 11 -19.76 -11.80 52.20
CA PRO A 11 -20.49 -11.91 50.94
C PRO A 11 -20.38 -13.34 50.40
N PHE A 12 -21.54 -13.90 50.05
CA PHE A 12 -21.67 -15.21 49.42
C PHE A 12 -20.77 -15.26 48.18
N ARG A 13 -19.77 -16.14 48.21
CA ARG A 13 -18.86 -16.39 47.08
C ARG A 13 -19.67 -17.18 46.04
N PRO A 14 -20.00 -16.63 44.85
CA PRO A 14 -20.70 -17.41 43.84
C PRO A 14 -19.84 -18.63 43.48
N SER A 15 -20.47 -19.81 43.51
CA SER A 15 -19.85 -21.07 43.10
C SER A 15 -19.25 -20.91 41.70
N LYS A 16 -17.95 -21.22 41.57
CA LYS A 16 -17.25 -21.22 40.27
C LYS A 16 -18.14 -21.96 39.25
N PRO A 17 -18.54 -21.32 38.13
CA PRO A 17 -19.24 -22.03 37.07
C PRO A 17 -18.36 -23.21 36.64
N THR A 18 -18.91 -24.42 36.72
CA THR A 18 -18.30 -25.65 36.23
C THR A 18 -17.90 -25.39 34.78
N ALA A 19 -16.58 -25.32 34.52
CA ALA A 19 -16.06 -25.09 33.18
C ALA A 19 -16.59 -26.21 32.28
N GLN A 20 -17.59 -25.89 31.46
CA GLN A 20 -18.03 -26.78 30.40
C GLN A 20 -16.83 -26.97 29.48
N ILE A 21 -16.33 -28.21 29.43
CA ILE A 21 -15.26 -28.62 28.53
C ILE A 21 -15.76 -28.31 27.13
N ALA A 22 -15.16 -27.30 26.49
CA ALA A 22 -15.46 -26.98 25.11
C ALA A 22 -15.24 -28.27 24.29
N PRO A 23 -16.20 -28.70 23.45
CA PRO A 23 -16.04 -29.89 22.64
C PRO A 23 -14.75 -29.76 21.83
N SER A 24 -13.91 -30.80 21.89
CA SER A 24 -12.67 -30.83 21.11
C SER A 24 -13.01 -30.58 19.63
N PRO A 25 -12.26 -29.72 18.92
CA PRO A 25 -12.52 -29.46 17.51
C PRO A 25 -12.50 -30.79 16.73
N PRO A 26 -13.39 -30.98 15.74
CA PRO A 26 -13.38 -32.19 14.93
C PRO A 26 -12.00 -32.37 14.27
N PRO A 27 -11.57 -33.62 14.03
CA PRO A 27 -10.31 -33.89 13.35
C PRO A 27 -10.32 -33.21 11.96
N PRO A 28 -9.19 -32.63 11.52
CA PRO A 28 -9.11 -31.93 10.25
C PRO A 28 -9.45 -32.89 9.10
N GLN A 29 -10.51 -32.58 8.35
CA GLN A 29 -10.91 -33.35 7.18
C GLN A 29 -9.86 -33.17 6.07
N THR A 30 -9.38 -34.28 5.50
CA THR A 30 -8.52 -34.23 4.32
C THR A 30 -9.32 -33.70 3.13
N ALA A 31 -8.79 -32.69 2.45
CA ALA A 31 -9.46 -32.11 1.28
C ALA A 31 -9.58 -33.17 0.17
N PRO A 32 -10.79 -33.56 -0.27
CA PRO A 32 -10.98 -34.67 -1.23
C PRO A 32 -10.20 -34.47 -2.54
N ILE A 33 -10.02 -33.22 -2.96
CA ILE A 33 -9.28 -32.87 -4.18
C ILE A 33 -7.81 -33.31 -4.14
N CYS A 34 -7.20 -33.40 -2.95
CA CYS A 34 -5.83 -33.88 -2.78
C CYS A 34 -5.70 -35.40 -2.89
N SER A 35 -6.82 -36.13 -3.03
CA SER A 35 -6.83 -37.58 -3.26
C SER A 35 -6.99 -37.96 -4.74
N LEU A 36 -7.20 -36.98 -5.62
CA LEU A 36 -7.32 -37.21 -7.05
C LEU A 36 -5.95 -37.60 -7.65
N PRO A 37 -5.92 -38.46 -8.68
CA PRO A 37 -4.73 -38.68 -9.50
C PRO A 37 -4.18 -37.36 -10.05
N ILE A 38 -2.85 -37.29 -10.22
CA ILE A 38 -2.14 -36.11 -10.70
C ILE A 38 -2.65 -35.64 -12.07
N GLU A 39 -3.02 -36.59 -12.94
CA GLU A 39 -3.54 -36.34 -14.28
C GLU A 39 -4.86 -35.58 -14.22
N LEU A 40 -5.76 -35.93 -13.28
CA LEU A 40 -7.03 -35.21 -13.11
C LEU A 40 -6.82 -33.79 -12.58
N ILE A 41 -5.82 -33.58 -11.71
CA ILE A 41 -5.48 -32.25 -11.19
C ILE A 41 -4.91 -31.36 -12.31
N GLN A 42 -4.05 -31.92 -13.15
CA GLN A 42 -3.50 -31.23 -14.33
C GLN A 42 -4.61 -30.91 -15.34
N GLU A 43 -5.50 -31.87 -15.63
CA GLU A 43 -6.65 -31.71 -16.51
C GLU A 43 -7.58 -30.59 -15.99
N ILE A 44 -7.96 -30.61 -14.71
CA ILE A 44 -8.74 -29.53 -14.08
C ILE A 44 -8.05 -28.18 -14.27
N THR A 45 -6.74 -28.11 -14.04
CA THR A 45 -5.98 -26.86 -14.16
C THR A 45 -5.99 -26.32 -15.60
N SER A 46 -5.99 -27.20 -16.61
CA SER A 46 -6.01 -26.81 -18.01
C SER A 46 -7.31 -26.11 -18.44
N TYR A 47 -8.42 -26.34 -17.73
CA TYR A 47 -9.69 -25.65 -17.94
C TYR A 47 -9.81 -24.33 -17.17
N LEU A 48 -8.86 -24.02 -16.28
CA LEU A 48 -8.88 -22.79 -15.50
C LEU A 48 -8.20 -21.65 -16.27
N GLU A 49 -8.81 -20.47 -16.22
CA GLU A 49 -8.16 -19.23 -16.65
C GLU A 49 -6.86 -18.98 -15.88
N PRO A 50 -5.87 -18.26 -16.44
CA PRO A 50 -4.56 -18.07 -15.80
C PRO A 50 -4.57 -17.61 -14.33
N PRO A 51 -5.41 -16.63 -13.91
CA PRO A 51 -5.48 -16.22 -12.50
C PRO A 51 -6.02 -17.33 -11.59
N SER A 52 -7.02 -18.07 -12.07
CA SER A 52 -7.63 -19.20 -11.37
C SER A 52 -6.68 -20.39 -11.29
N ALA A 53 -5.96 -20.69 -12.37
CA ALA A 53 -4.94 -21.73 -12.42
C ALA A 53 -3.77 -21.43 -11.46
N ALA A 54 -3.29 -20.18 -11.43
CA ALA A 54 -2.26 -19.75 -10.49
C ALA A 54 -2.75 -19.83 -9.03
N SER A 55 -3.98 -19.39 -8.76
CA SER A 55 -4.60 -19.51 -7.44
C SER A 55 -4.75 -20.97 -7.01
N PHE A 56 -5.17 -21.83 -7.93
CA PHE A 56 -5.34 -23.26 -7.71
C PHE A 56 -4.00 -23.93 -7.41
N CYS A 57 -2.96 -23.63 -8.18
CA CYS A 57 -1.58 -24.07 -7.95
C CYS A 57 -1.10 -23.76 -6.52
N LEU A 58 -1.48 -22.60 -5.96
CA LEU A 58 -1.07 -22.17 -4.61
C LEU A 58 -1.95 -22.69 -3.47
N SER A 59 -3.07 -23.35 -3.77
CA SER A 59 -4.07 -23.72 -2.76
C SER A 59 -3.59 -24.84 -1.81
N ALA A 60 -2.71 -25.72 -2.28
CA ALA A 60 -2.10 -26.78 -1.48
C ALA A 60 -0.73 -27.15 -2.02
N ARG A 61 0.17 -27.57 -1.12
CA ARG A 61 1.51 -28.05 -1.50
C ARG A 61 1.45 -29.22 -2.49
N TYR A 62 0.50 -30.13 -2.32
CA TYR A 62 0.29 -31.25 -3.24
C TYR A 62 -0.10 -30.77 -4.64
N ILE A 63 -1.06 -29.84 -4.75
CA ILE A 63 -1.51 -29.28 -6.03
C ILE A 63 -0.35 -28.52 -6.71
N TYR A 64 0.43 -27.74 -5.94
CA TYR A 64 1.61 -27.06 -6.44
C TYR A 64 2.61 -28.03 -7.11
N TYR A 65 2.87 -29.19 -6.49
CA TYR A 65 3.75 -30.20 -7.07
C TYR A 65 3.12 -30.97 -8.23
N ALA A 66 1.83 -31.23 -8.18
CA ALA A 66 1.09 -31.92 -9.23
C ALA A 66 1.05 -31.12 -10.53
N VAL A 67 0.82 -29.81 -10.42
CA VAL A 67 0.66 -28.88 -11.54
C VAL A 67 1.99 -28.26 -11.98
N GLY A 68 2.92 -28.07 -11.03
CA GLY A 68 4.19 -27.37 -11.26
C GLY A 68 4.05 -25.85 -11.26
N THR A 69 5.13 -25.15 -11.61
CA THR A 69 5.23 -23.68 -11.54
C THR A 69 4.81 -22.95 -12.82
N GLY A 70 4.54 -23.70 -13.90
CA GLY A 70 4.26 -23.13 -15.23
C GLY A 70 3.09 -22.15 -15.22
N HIS A 71 1.96 -22.52 -14.63
CA HIS A 71 0.78 -21.65 -14.55
C HIS A 71 1.05 -20.38 -13.74
N LEU A 72 1.80 -20.49 -12.65
CA LEU A 72 2.16 -19.33 -11.85
C LEU A 72 3.11 -18.39 -12.60
N TYR A 73 4.12 -18.94 -13.28
CA TYR A 73 5.05 -18.16 -14.10
C TYR A 73 4.29 -17.45 -15.23
N THR A 74 3.44 -18.18 -15.97
CA THR A 74 2.61 -17.62 -17.04
C THR A 74 1.71 -16.51 -16.52
N PHE A 75 1.09 -16.68 -15.35
CA PHE A 75 0.26 -15.64 -14.75
C PHE A 75 1.06 -14.41 -14.30
N LEU A 76 2.28 -14.57 -13.79
CA LEU A 76 3.11 -13.40 -13.44
C LEU A 76 3.65 -12.67 -14.67
N GLN A 77 3.71 -13.34 -15.81
CA GLN A 77 4.11 -12.78 -17.11
C GLN A 77 2.92 -12.35 -17.97
N SER A 78 1.69 -12.68 -17.58
CA SER A 78 0.49 -12.36 -18.35
C SER A 78 0.34 -10.85 -18.49
N GLY A 79 -0.02 -10.40 -19.69
CA GLY A 79 -0.01 -8.98 -20.05
C GLY A 79 1.26 -8.52 -20.76
N GLY A 80 2.29 -9.39 -20.79
CA GLY A 80 3.48 -9.18 -21.60
C GLY A 80 3.60 -10.15 -22.77
N THR A 81 4.26 -9.72 -23.84
CA THR A 81 4.79 -10.60 -24.87
C THR A 81 6.27 -10.88 -24.61
N LYS A 82 6.87 -11.83 -25.34
CA LYS A 82 8.33 -12.05 -25.34
C LYS A 82 9.13 -10.75 -25.59
N TYR A 83 8.54 -9.79 -26.28
CA TYR A 83 9.17 -8.52 -26.65
C TYR A 83 8.72 -7.32 -25.80
N THR A 84 7.65 -7.47 -25.02
CA THR A 84 7.06 -6.39 -24.24
C THR A 84 6.70 -6.94 -22.87
N PRO A 85 7.51 -6.74 -21.82
CA PRO A 85 7.20 -7.24 -20.49
C PRO A 85 5.86 -6.65 -19.99
N PRO A 86 5.14 -7.36 -19.10
CA PRO A 86 3.89 -6.86 -18.56
C PRO A 86 4.11 -5.51 -17.86
N SER A 87 3.11 -4.65 -17.91
CA SER A 87 3.17 -3.38 -17.20
C SER A 87 3.42 -3.63 -15.70
N LYS A 88 4.19 -2.77 -15.04
CA LYS A 88 4.43 -2.90 -13.58
C LYS A 88 3.12 -2.93 -12.79
N ILE A 89 2.10 -2.22 -13.26
CA ILE A 89 0.77 -2.16 -12.63
C ILE A 89 0.09 -3.53 -12.70
N GLU A 90 0.05 -4.14 -13.88
CA GLU A 90 -0.57 -5.45 -14.08
C GLU A 90 0.18 -6.55 -13.31
N ARG A 91 1.52 -6.53 -13.35
CA ARG A 91 2.34 -7.44 -12.55
C ARG A 91 2.01 -7.34 -11.06
N ARG A 92 1.81 -6.14 -10.52
CA ARG A 92 1.45 -5.91 -9.11
C ARG A 92 0.08 -6.46 -8.75
N LYS A 93 -0.91 -6.30 -9.66
CA LYS A 93 -2.24 -6.93 -9.49
C LYS A 93 -2.11 -8.45 -9.38
N ASN A 94 -1.27 -9.05 -10.22
CA ASN A 94 -1.07 -10.51 -10.20
C ASN A 94 -0.33 -10.99 -8.95
N ILE A 95 0.58 -10.18 -8.40
CA ILE A 95 1.29 -10.52 -7.16
C ILE A 95 0.36 -10.50 -5.93
N GLU A 96 -0.79 -9.84 -5.95
CA GLU A 96 -1.76 -9.90 -4.86
C GLU A 96 -2.22 -11.35 -4.58
N ILE A 97 -2.39 -12.17 -5.63
CA ILE A 97 -2.75 -13.58 -5.49
C ILE A 97 -1.66 -14.36 -4.75
N LEU A 98 -0.39 -14.04 -5.01
CA LEU A 98 0.75 -14.65 -4.33
C LEU A 98 0.77 -14.31 -2.84
N GLU A 99 0.47 -13.06 -2.48
CA GLU A 99 0.54 -12.62 -1.08
C GLU A 99 -0.37 -13.43 -0.16
N ARG A 100 -1.55 -13.83 -0.65
CA ARG A 100 -2.46 -14.73 0.07
C ARG A 100 -1.85 -16.11 0.39
N ALA A 101 -0.83 -16.55 -0.35
CA ALA A 101 -0.16 -17.83 -0.08
C ALA A 101 0.91 -17.72 1.03
N PHE A 102 1.30 -16.50 1.44
CA PHE A 102 2.40 -16.27 2.37
C PHE A 102 1.98 -15.42 3.58
N PRO A 103 1.25 -15.98 4.58
CA PRO A 103 0.76 -15.21 5.72
C PRO A 103 1.86 -14.50 6.52
N SER A 104 3.06 -15.07 6.60
CA SER A 104 4.20 -14.46 7.30
C SER A 104 4.93 -13.38 6.50
N HIS A 105 4.46 -13.05 5.31
CA HIS A 105 5.08 -12.08 4.42
C HIS A 105 4.03 -11.12 3.86
N TRP A 106 4.50 -9.96 3.43
CA TRP A 106 3.69 -8.98 2.70
C TRP A 106 4.47 -8.51 1.47
N TYR A 107 3.74 -8.14 0.42
CA TYR A 107 4.35 -7.67 -0.81
C TYR A 107 4.57 -6.15 -0.77
N CYS A 108 5.82 -5.73 -0.98
CA CYS A 108 6.19 -4.34 -1.09
C CYS A 108 6.24 -3.89 -2.55
N ALA A 109 5.25 -3.12 -2.98
CA ALA A 109 5.19 -2.60 -4.35
C ALA A 109 6.27 -1.55 -4.68
N TRP A 110 7.04 -1.06 -3.70
CA TRP A 110 8.17 -0.17 -3.95
C TRP A 110 9.42 -0.89 -4.46
N CYS A 111 9.78 -2.00 -3.82
CA CYS A 111 10.95 -2.79 -4.20
C CYS A 111 10.61 -4.05 -5.00
N ASP A 112 9.31 -4.32 -5.21
CA ASP A 112 8.76 -5.51 -5.83
C ASP A 112 9.24 -6.83 -5.16
N ARG A 113 9.27 -6.86 -3.82
CA ARG A 113 9.71 -8.03 -3.02
C ARG A 113 8.73 -8.36 -1.89
N PHE A 114 8.72 -9.63 -1.51
CA PHE A 114 8.07 -10.09 -0.28
C PHE A 114 8.96 -9.82 0.93
N HIS A 115 8.46 -9.06 1.88
CA HIS A 115 9.10 -8.84 3.16
C HIS A 115 8.43 -9.70 4.22
N ARG A 116 9.25 -10.28 5.10
CA ARG A 116 8.74 -10.92 6.30
C ARG A 116 7.99 -9.89 7.14
N GLN A 117 6.85 -10.28 7.69
CA GLN A 117 6.09 -9.49 8.65
C GLN A 117 6.83 -9.44 9.99
N ASP A 118 6.93 -8.25 10.56
CA ASP A 118 7.40 -8.04 11.93
C ASP A 118 6.21 -8.24 12.88
N LYS A 119 6.21 -9.30 13.70
CA LYS A 119 5.06 -9.66 14.56
C LYS A 119 4.82 -8.65 15.68
N ASP A 120 5.90 -8.09 16.20
CA ASP A 120 5.91 -7.04 17.21
C ASP A 120 6.03 -5.65 16.56
N GLY A 121 5.72 -5.56 15.27
CA GLY A 121 5.71 -4.31 14.52
C GLY A 121 4.36 -3.59 14.59
N GLY A 122 4.33 -2.37 14.06
CA GLY A 122 3.12 -1.56 13.98
C GLY A 122 3.37 -0.08 14.23
N PRO A 123 2.31 0.75 14.12
CA PRO A 123 2.44 2.20 14.21
C PRO A 123 2.98 2.70 15.55
N LYS A 124 2.73 1.97 16.64
CA LYS A 124 3.20 2.31 18.00
C LYS A 124 4.62 1.83 18.29
N GLU A 125 5.12 0.89 17.49
CA GLU A 125 6.36 0.15 17.74
C GLU A 125 7.26 0.17 16.50
N THR A 126 7.22 1.25 15.71
CA THR A 126 7.96 1.39 14.44
C THR A 126 9.48 1.28 14.63
N GLU A 127 9.98 1.52 15.84
CA GLU A 127 11.38 1.30 16.23
C GLU A 127 11.78 -0.18 16.22
N LYS A 128 10.87 -1.09 16.58
CA LYS A 128 11.10 -2.54 16.61
C LYS A 128 11.03 -3.19 15.23
N GLU A 129 10.45 -2.49 14.26
CA GLU A 129 10.35 -2.99 12.90
C GLU A 129 11.71 -3.10 12.21
N THR A 130 11.86 -4.12 11.37
CA THR A 130 13.04 -4.26 10.54
C THR A 130 13.18 -3.03 9.64
N LYS A 131 14.27 -2.27 9.79
CA LYS A 131 14.53 -1.09 8.96
C LYS A 131 14.84 -1.53 7.54
N ARG A 132 14.04 -1.04 6.58
CA ARG A 132 14.13 -1.38 5.16
C ARG A 132 14.28 -0.08 4.36
N ASP A 133 15.11 -0.08 3.33
CA ASP A 133 15.26 1.11 2.48
C ASP A 133 13.98 1.47 1.75
N CYS A 134 13.18 0.47 1.35
CA CYS A 134 11.86 0.70 0.76
C CYS A 134 10.88 1.38 1.72
N ALA A 135 11.08 1.26 3.04
CA ALA A 135 10.22 1.92 4.02
C ALA A 135 10.35 3.44 3.93
N LYS A 136 11.54 3.97 3.62
CA LYS A 136 11.85 5.41 3.52
C LYS A 136 11.01 6.16 2.48
N PHE A 137 10.52 5.44 1.48
CA PHE A 137 9.74 6.02 0.38
C PHE A 137 8.21 5.92 0.61
N ASN A 138 7.79 5.24 1.67
CA ASN A 138 6.40 5.27 2.08
C ASN A 138 6.11 6.65 2.66
N SER A 139 4.99 7.27 2.27
CA SER A 139 4.46 8.40 3.04
C SER A 139 4.32 8.00 4.52
N TYR A 140 4.44 8.97 5.41
CA TYR A 140 4.28 8.79 6.86
C TYR A 140 3.20 9.73 7.37
N LEU A 141 2.42 9.25 8.34
CA LEU A 141 1.50 10.06 9.11
C LEU A 141 1.90 9.99 10.58
N HIS A 142 2.55 11.07 11.05
CA HIS A 142 2.97 11.21 12.44
C HIS A 142 1.81 11.65 13.34
N GLY A 143 1.58 10.90 14.42
CA GLY A 143 0.57 11.21 15.44
C GLY A 143 1.11 12.03 16.61
N ASP A 144 2.20 11.56 17.24
CA ASP A 144 2.87 12.23 18.36
C ASP A 144 4.39 12.04 18.23
N GLY A 145 4.97 12.70 17.22
CA GLY A 145 6.37 12.52 16.84
C GLY A 145 6.66 11.08 16.39
N GLU A 146 7.64 10.45 17.03
CA GLU A 146 8.10 9.08 16.74
C GLU A 146 7.28 8.00 17.46
N ARG A 147 6.45 8.36 18.45
CA ARG A 147 5.68 7.39 19.26
C ARG A 147 4.54 6.74 18.49
N TYR A 148 4.09 7.39 17.42
CA TYR A 148 3.06 6.88 16.54
C TYR A 148 3.36 7.29 15.11
N VAL A 149 3.73 6.32 14.28
CA VAL A 149 4.05 6.53 12.87
C VAL A 149 3.23 5.56 12.02
N LEU A 150 2.19 6.07 11.37
CA LEU A 150 1.40 5.28 10.44
C LEU A 150 2.03 5.33 9.03
N THR A 151 2.34 4.16 8.49
CA THR A 151 2.91 3.98 7.16
C THR A 151 1.92 3.24 6.25
N TYR A 152 2.21 3.21 4.95
CA TYR A 152 1.43 2.42 4.02
C TYR A 152 1.44 0.92 4.36
N HIS A 153 2.59 0.36 4.78
CA HIS A 153 2.66 -1.07 5.06
C HIS A 153 1.79 -1.45 6.27
N HIS A 154 1.63 -0.57 7.26
CA HIS A 154 0.67 -0.78 8.34
C HIS A 154 -0.78 -0.85 7.82
N VAL A 155 -1.16 0.05 6.90
CA VAL A 155 -2.48 0.05 6.25
C VAL A 155 -2.70 -1.27 5.50
N ARG A 156 -1.72 -1.69 4.67
CA ARG A 156 -1.79 -2.97 3.94
C ARG A 156 -1.95 -4.16 4.88
N LEU A 157 -1.14 -4.24 5.94
CA LEU A 157 -1.21 -5.34 6.92
C LEU A 157 -2.57 -5.36 7.63
N ALA A 158 -3.13 -4.20 8.00
CA ALA A 158 -4.44 -4.13 8.62
C ALA A 158 -5.57 -4.60 7.68
N VAL A 159 -5.51 -4.19 6.41
CA VAL A 159 -6.48 -4.65 5.40
C VAL A 159 -6.33 -6.15 5.13
N ASN A 160 -5.10 -6.66 4.99
CA ASN A 160 -4.84 -8.09 4.81
C ASN A 160 -5.36 -8.91 5.99
N HIS A 161 -5.16 -8.44 7.22
CA HIS A 161 -5.72 -9.07 8.42
C HIS A 161 -7.25 -9.17 8.35
N ALA A 162 -7.94 -8.11 7.93
CA ALA A 162 -9.39 -8.12 7.83
C ALA A 162 -9.91 -9.02 6.69
N LEU A 163 -9.22 -9.07 5.56
CA LEU A 163 -9.65 -9.84 4.38
C LEU A 163 -9.31 -11.32 4.47
N TRP A 164 -8.14 -11.66 5.01
CA TRP A 164 -7.60 -13.03 4.96
C TRP A 164 -7.42 -13.65 6.36
N GLY A 165 -7.61 -12.87 7.42
CA GLY A 165 -7.60 -13.32 8.80
C GLY A 165 -6.30 -13.00 9.56
N PRO A 166 -6.23 -13.37 10.86
CA PRO A 166 -5.20 -12.88 11.78
C PRO A 166 -3.75 -13.22 11.41
N ALA A 167 -3.54 -14.26 10.61
CA ALA A 167 -2.22 -14.68 10.18
C ALA A 167 -1.58 -13.75 9.14
N TYR A 168 -2.35 -12.84 8.52
CA TYR A 168 -1.94 -12.07 7.34
C TYR A 168 -1.60 -10.60 7.62
N GLY A 169 -1.53 -10.19 8.89
CA GLY A 169 -1.23 -8.81 9.20
C GLY A 169 -1.41 -8.43 10.66
N ILE A 170 -1.77 -7.17 10.89
CA ILE A 170 -1.96 -6.60 12.22
C ILE A 170 -3.45 -6.33 12.46
N PRO A 171 -3.97 -6.53 13.68
CA PRO A 171 -5.36 -6.20 13.98
C PRO A 171 -5.57 -4.68 13.89
N LEU A 172 -6.81 -4.25 13.60
CA LEU A 172 -7.16 -2.82 13.52
C LEU A 172 -6.85 -2.06 14.82
N ASP A 173 -6.97 -2.72 15.98
CA ASP A 173 -6.63 -2.13 17.29
C ASP A 173 -5.17 -1.66 17.40
N ASN A 174 -4.26 -2.19 16.56
CA ASN A 174 -2.89 -1.70 16.51
C ASN A 174 -2.79 -0.30 15.89
N LEU A 175 -3.76 0.10 15.07
CA LEU A 175 -3.90 1.45 14.52
C LEU A 175 -4.56 2.42 15.51
N HIS A 176 -5.17 1.92 16.59
CA HIS A 176 -5.81 2.79 17.59
C HIS A 176 -4.76 3.44 18.47
N TYR A 177 -4.76 4.76 18.57
CA TYR A 177 -3.78 5.48 19.38
C TYR A 177 -4.48 6.50 20.27
N TYR A 178 -4.02 6.58 21.50
CA TYR A 178 -4.47 7.61 22.43
C TYR A 178 -3.28 8.11 23.23
N ASN A 179 -2.99 9.40 23.09
CA ASN A 179 -2.16 10.14 24.01
C ASN A 179 -3.00 11.26 24.61
N GLY A 180 -3.47 11.03 25.84
CA GLY A 180 -4.37 11.96 26.54
C GLY A 180 -3.71 13.18 27.16
N LEU A 181 -2.39 13.18 27.34
CA LEU A 181 -1.65 14.21 28.07
C LEU A 181 -0.27 14.43 27.46
N GLY A 182 -0.25 15.02 26.26
CA GLY A 182 0.94 15.61 25.65
C GLY A 182 1.12 17.07 26.06
N THR A 183 2.29 17.62 25.78
CA THR A 183 2.53 19.06 25.81
C THR A 183 3.33 19.47 24.60
N VAL A 184 2.96 20.57 23.96
CA VAL A 184 3.75 21.20 22.90
C VAL A 184 4.17 22.59 23.35
N ARG A 185 5.33 23.02 22.90
CA ARG A 185 5.82 24.37 23.17
C ARG A 185 5.32 25.31 22.08
N ILE A 186 4.52 26.30 22.47
CA ILE A 186 4.09 27.40 21.60
C ILE A 186 4.72 28.68 22.16
N LEU A 187 5.55 29.35 21.37
CA LEU A 187 6.42 30.43 21.83
C LEU A 187 7.30 29.97 23.03
N ARG A 188 6.95 30.42 24.23
CA ARG A 188 7.64 30.09 25.50
C ARG A 188 6.76 29.33 26.48
N THR A 189 5.55 28.95 26.07
CA THR A 189 4.56 28.35 26.95
C THR A 189 4.36 26.89 26.58
N GLN A 190 4.38 26.01 27.59
CA GLN A 190 3.98 24.62 27.43
C GLN A 190 2.45 24.55 27.42
N VAL A 191 1.91 24.05 26.32
CA VAL A 191 0.48 23.96 26.07
C VAL A 191 0.08 22.48 26.07
N PRO A 192 -0.90 22.07 26.89
CA PRO A 192 -1.41 20.71 26.86
C PRO A 192 -1.97 20.34 25.49
N THR A 193 -1.78 19.09 25.09
CA THR A 193 -2.32 18.49 23.87
C THR A 193 -2.85 17.09 24.13
N ALA A 194 -3.76 16.64 23.27
CA ALA A 194 -4.17 15.25 23.22
C ALA A 194 -4.37 14.82 21.77
N VAL A 195 -3.93 13.61 21.44
CA VAL A 195 -4.09 12.98 20.13
C VAL A 195 -4.86 11.69 20.32
N TRP A 196 -5.85 11.45 19.48
CA TRP A 196 -6.58 10.20 19.45
C TRP A 196 -6.82 9.76 18.01
N CYS A 197 -6.66 8.47 17.73
CA CYS A 197 -6.80 7.89 16.41
C CYS A 197 -7.54 6.55 16.51
N GLU A 198 -8.44 6.29 15.57
CA GLU A 198 -9.18 5.04 15.42
C GLU A 198 -9.30 4.72 13.92
N ALA A 199 -9.28 3.44 13.55
CA ALA A 199 -9.37 3.03 12.16
C ALA A 199 -10.46 1.97 11.96
N LYS A 200 -11.19 2.07 10.86
CA LYS A 200 -12.20 1.09 10.47
C LYS A 200 -12.03 0.71 9.01
N ILE A 201 -12.38 -0.53 8.67
CA ILE A 201 -12.51 -0.95 7.28
C ILE A 201 -13.98 -0.97 6.91
N ARG A 202 -14.33 -0.29 5.83
CA ARG A 202 -15.69 -0.13 5.29
C ARG A 202 -15.64 -0.33 3.79
N SER A 203 -16.39 -1.32 3.31
CA SER A 203 -16.41 -1.69 1.88
C SER A 203 -15.02 -1.89 1.28
N GLY A 204 -14.13 -2.56 2.03
CA GLY A 204 -12.75 -2.81 1.62
C GLY A 204 -11.80 -1.60 1.73
N ARG A 205 -12.30 -0.42 2.11
CA ARG A 205 -11.51 0.80 2.26
C ARG A 205 -11.19 1.06 3.73
N LEU A 206 -9.97 1.48 4.04
CA LEU A 206 -9.55 1.82 5.39
C LEU A 206 -9.78 3.30 5.65
N ILE A 207 -10.69 3.61 6.57
CA ILE A 207 -11.00 4.97 7.01
C ILE A 207 -10.35 5.21 8.37
N LEU A 208 -9.53 6.25 8.46
CA LEU A 208 -8.85 6.69 9.67
C LEU A 208 -9.54 7.93 10.24
N HIS A 209 -10.05 7.81 11.47
CA HIS A 209 -10.51 8.93 12.29
C HIS A 209 -9.36 9.39 13.18
N SER A 210 -9.08 10.69 13.19
CA SER A 210 -8.07 11.29 14.03
C SER A 210 -8.58 12.59 14.65
N THR A 211 -8.39 12.72 15.96
CA THR A 211 -8.75 13.91 16.74
C THR A 211 -7.52 14.48 17.41
N PHE A 212 -7.32 15.79 17.27
CA PHE A 212 -6.32 16.55 18.01
C PHE A 212 -6.98 17.62 18.87
N LYS A 213 -6.57 17.71 20.14
CA LYS A 213 -7.02 18.71 21.10
C LYS A 213 -5.83 19.54 21.57
N ILE A 214 -6.01 20.85 21.69
CA ILE A 214 -4.98 21.76 22.20
C ILE A 214 -5.60 22.87 23.05
N TRP A 215 -4.98 23.19 24.19
CA TRP A 215 -5.48 24.16 25.18
C TRP A 215 -4.58 25.40 25.28
N ILE A 216 -4.82 26.38 24.41
CA ILE A 216 -3.95 27.56 24.23
C ILE A 216 -4.40 28.68 25.19
N PRO A 217 -3.51 29.24 26.03
CA PRO A 217 -3.81 30.45 26.80
C PRO A 217 -4.33 31.60 25.93
N ILE A 218 -5.36 32.31 26.41
CA ILE A 218 -5.93 33.45 25.66
C ILE A 218 -4.88 34.54 25.39
N SER A 219 -3.88 34.67 26.27
CA SER A 219 -2.74 35.58 26.09
C SER A 219 -1.98 35.33 24.79
N ILE A 220 -1.85 34.07 24.36
CA ILE A 220 -1.18 33.69 23.11
C ILE A 220 -2.10 33.95 21.91
N VAL A 221 -3.39 33.60 22.01
CA VAL A 221 -4.35 33.73 20.89
C VAL A 221 -4.62 35.19 20.49
N LYS A 222 -4.34 36.15 21.39
CA LYS A 222 -4.43 37.59 21.09
C LYS A 222 -3.29 38.10 20.22
N ASP A 223 -2.19 37.36 20.11
CA ASP A 223 -1.11 37.68 19.19
C ASP A 223 -1.60 37.51 17.74
N THR A 224 -1.24 38.45 16.86
CA THR A 224 -1.66 38.45 15.46
C THR A 224 -1.14 37.23 14.69
N ASP A 225 -0.07 36.60 15.14
CA ASP A 225 0.55 35.46 14.43
C ASP A 225 0.59 34.15 15.23
N TRP A 226 -0.31 33.99 16.21
CA TRP A 226 -0.37 32.77 17.03
C TRP A 226 -0.47 31.49 16.19
N LEU A 227 -1.11 31.55 15.02
CA LEU A 227 -1.28 30.40 14.16
C LEU A 227 0.03 29.96 13.50
N ALA A 228 0.96 30.86 13.18
CA ALA A 228 2.27 30.48 12.64
C ALA A 228 3.06 29.63 13.63
N GLU A 229 2.89 29.88 14.93
CA GLU A 229 3.52 29.12 16.01
C GLU A 229 2.79 27.79 16.30
N VAL A 230 1.46 27.78 16.21
CA VAL A 230 0.66 26.56 16.47
C VAL A 230 0.72 25.59 15.30
N TRP A 231 0.72 26.08 14.07
CA TRP A 231 0.59 25.25 12.87
C TRP A 231 1.64 24.12 12.78
N PRO A 232 2.94 24.36 13.01
CA PRO A 232 3.97 23.31 12.99
C PRO A 232 3.81 22.28 14.12
N THR A 233 3.06 22.60 15.18
CA THR A 233 2.80 21.68 16.30
C THR A 233 1.62 20.74 16.06
N LEU A 234 0.84 20.97 14.99
CA LEU A 234 -0.31 20.14 14.67
C LEU A 234 0.16 18.79 14.09
N PRO A 235 -0.33 17.65 14.60
CA PRO A 235 0.03 16.34 14.10
C PRO A 235 -0.31 16.15 12.62
N GLN A 236 0.62 15.57 11.87
CA GLN A 236 0.39 15.25 10.46
C GLN A 236 -0.75 14.25 10.27
N ILE A 237 -0.98 13.35 11.23
CA ILE A 237 -2.13 12.44 11.14
C ILE A 237 -3.47 13.22 11.06
N VAL A 238 -3.52 14.43 11.62
CA VAL A 238 -4.70 15.30 11.58
C VAL A 238 -4.65 16.29 10.43
N VAL A 239 -3.53 16.99 10.21
CA VAL A 239 -3.46 18.08 9.20
C VAL A 239 -2.64 17.78 7.96
N GLY A 240 -1.87 16.69 7.97
CA GLY A 240 -0.89 16.35 6.94
C GLY A 240 -1.53 16.16 5.57
N HIS A 241 -0.90 16.78 4.58
CA HIS A 241 -1.31 16.78 3.18
C HIS A 241 -0.06 16.80 2.31
N ARG A 242 0.00 15.96 1.28
CA ARG A 242 1.21 15.84 0.44
C ARG A 242 1.36 16.97 -0.57
N ASP A 243 0.28 17.63 -0.96
CA ASP A 243 0.39 18.73 -1.94
C ASP A 243 0.61 20.11 -1.32
N SER A 244 0.48 20.27 0.00
CA SER A 244 0.61 21.57 0.66
C SER A 244 1.11 21.50 2.11
N HIS A 245 2.03 22.41 2.46
CA HIS A 245 2.42 22.64 3.86
C HIS A 245 1.31 23.32 4.67
N ASP A 246 0.29 23.87 4.02
CA ASP A 246 -0.91 24.42 4.65
C ASP A 246 -1.96 23.35 4.98
N GLY A 247 -1.62 22.07 4.79
CA GLY A 247 -2.47 20.94 5.14
C GLY A 247 -3.73 20.87 4.28
N HIS A 248 -4.83 20.41 4.88
CA HIS A 248 -6.12 20.30 4.20
C HIS A 248 -6.65 21.65 3.69
N THR A 249 -7.20 21.67 2.48
CA THR A 249 -7.76 22.89 1.87
C THR A 249 -8.78 23.54 2.81
N GLY A 250 -8.54 24.81 3.15
CA GLY A 250 -9.42 25.62 3.99
C GLY A 250 -9.22 25.45 5.50
N LEU A 251 -8.46 24.45 5.97
CA LEU A 251 -8.28 24.21 7.40
C LEU A 251 -7.51 25.34 8.08
N LYS A 252 -6.36 25.73 7.53
CA LYS A 252 -5.55 26.84 8.04
C LYS A 252 -6.33 28.17 8.07
N ALA A 253 -7.13 28.43 7.03
CA ALA A 253 -7.99 29.61 6.96
C ALA A 253 -9.11 29.58 8.01
N THR A 254 -9.71 28.40 8.27
CA THR A 254 -10.73 28.20 9.31
C THR A 254 -10.17 28.50 10.70
N LEU A 255 -8.96 28.00 11.00
CA LEU A 255 -8.27 28.30 12.26
C LEU A 255 -7.94 29.78 12.41
N ARG A 256 -7.43 30.43 11.34
CA ARG A 256 -7.05 31.85 11.35
C ARG A 256 -8.25 32.77 11.58
N ASN A 257 -9.31 32.56 10.82
CA ASN A 257 -10.46 33.46 10.83
C ASN A 257 -11.34 33.29 12.07
N GLY A 258 -11.15 32.21 12.82
CA GLY A 258 -11.99 31.87 13.95
C GLY A 258 -13.47 31.65 13.59
N LYS A 259 -13.77 31.54 12.29
CA LYS A 259 -15.09 31.21 11.77
C LYS A 259 -15.23 29.69 11.76
N PHE A 260 -15.34 29.13 12.96
CA PHE A 260 -15.60 27.71 13.13
C PHE A 260 -16.98 27.44 12.56
N MET A 261 -17.01 26.66 11.49
CA MET A 261 -18.26 26.25 10.90
C MET A 261 -18.78 25.07 11.69
N ASP A 262 -20.03 25.11 12.13
CA ASP A 262 -20.72 23.96 12.77
C ASP A 262 -21.02 22.82 11.77
N ARG A 263 -20.27 22.75 10.67
CA ARG A 263 -20.43 21.79 9.59
C ARG A 263 -19.10 21.17 9.23
N VAL A 264 -19.14 19.88 8.89
CA VAL A 264 -18.02 19.15 8.29
C VAL A 264 -17.63 19.83 6.98
N GLN A 265 -16.33 19.91 6.72
CA GLN A 265 -15.75 20.40 5.47
C GLN A 265 -15.03 19.25 4.77
N LEU A 266 -15.01 19.26 3.45
CA LEU A 266 -14.24 18.33 2.63
C LEU A 266 -12.97 19.04 2.14
N CYS A 267 -11.81 18.41 2.30
CA CYS A 267 -10.60 18.86 1.65
C CYS A 267 -10.77 18.74 0.13
N SER A 268 -10.41 19.76 -0.65
CA SER A 268 -10.61 19.72 -2.12
C SER A 268 -9.56 18.89 -2.86
N MET A 269 -8.52 18.42 -2.16
CA MET A 269 -7.32 17.82 -2.74
C MET A 269 -7.10 16.37 -2.30
N CYS A 270 -7.68 15.96 -1.17
CA CYS A 270 -7.58 14.60 -0.67
C CYS A 270 -8.91 14.14 -0.04
N ALA A 271 -9.11 12.83 0.03
CA ALA A 271 -10.30 12.19 0.57
C ALA A 271 -10.35 12.34 2.10
N THR A 272 -10.61 13.56 2.58
CA THR A 272 -10.64 13.89 4.01
C THR A 272 -11.76 14.85 4.35
N ASP A 273 -12.66 14.38 5.20
CA ASP A 273 -13.58 15.22 5.94
C ASP A 273 -12.88 15.76 7.19
N TYR A 274 -13.09 17.04 7.50
CA TYR A 274 -12.62 17.61 8.75
C TYR A 274 -13.64 18.56 9.38
N PHE A 275 -13.52 18.73 10.68
CA PHE A 275 -14.31 19.63 11.48
C PHE A 275 -13.44 20.26 12.56
N VAL A 276 -13.67 21.55 12.84
CA VAL A 276 -12.92 22.28 13.86
C VAL A 276 -13.88 22.88 14.86
N HIS A 277 -13.75 22.48 16.12
CA HIS A 277 -14.48 23.06 17.23
C HIS A 277 -13.56 23.94 18.08
N ARG A 278 -14.07 25.11 18.47
CA ARG A 278 -13.42 26.01 19.42
C ARG A 278 -14.33 26.26 20.59
N GLY A 279 -13.77 26.20 21.78
CA GLY A 279 -14.42 26.74 22.97
C GLY A 279 -13.43 27.46 23.88
N THR A 280 -13.93 27.85 25.05
CA THR A 280 -13.12 28.44 26.11
C THR A 280 -13.29 27.64 27.39
N SER A 281 -12.20 27.50 28.15
CA SER A 281 -12.19 26.85 29.45
C SER A 281 -11.32 27.65 30.42
N LYS A 282 -11.38 27.31 31.71
CA LYS A 282 -10.43 27.80 32.70
C LYS A 282 -9.44 26.67 33.00
N SER A 283 -8.15 26.98 33.01
CA SER A 283 -7.11 26.08 33.48
C SER A 283 -7.28 25.78 34.98
N PRO A 284 -6.58 24.77 35.52
CA PRO A 284 -6.50 24.57 36.97
C PRO A 284 -5.96 25.78 37.74
N THR A 285 -5.16 26.64 37.09
CA THR A 285 -4.63 27.89 37.65
C THR A 285 -5.62 29.06 37.55
N GLY A 286 -6.81 28.85 36.98
CA GLY A 286 -7.83 29.88 36.76
C GLY A 286 -7.61 30.76 35.53
N GLU A 287 -6.51 30.56 34.79
CA GLU A 287 -6.24 31.26 33.54
C GLU A 287 -7.25 30.82 32.46
N ARG A 288 -7.78 31.79 31.70
CA ARG A 288 -8.68 31.48 30.60
C ARG A 288 -7.88 30.93 29.41
N GLN A 289 -8.33 29.80 28.89
CA GLN A 289 -7.74 29.12 27.75
C GLN A 289 -8.77 28.99 26.63
N VAL A 290 -8.30 29.04 25.39
CA VAL A 290 -9.03 28.58 24.21
C VAL A 290 -8.69 27.11 24.03
N PHE A 291 -9.70 26.24 23.96
CA PHE A 291 -9.47 24.87 23.54
C PHE A 291 -9.91 24.71 22.08
N LEU A 292 -9.06 24.10 21.27
CA LEU A 292 -9.33 23.75 19.88
C LEU A 292 -9.39 22.24 19.77
N VAL A 293 -10.37 21.74 19.03
CA VAL A 293 -10.51 20.33 18.66
C VAL A 293 -10.57 20.26 17.16
N ILE A 294 -9.63 19.56 16.54
CA ILE A 294 -9.62 19.27 15.11
C ILE A 294 -9.91 17.79 14.95
N ASP A 295 -10.99 17.49 14.23
CA ASP A 295 -11.44 16.15 13.93
C ASP A 295 -11.29 15.92 12.43
N ALA A 296 -10.67 14.81 12.03
CA ALA A 296 -10.42 14.46 10.63
C ALA A 296 -10.76 12.99 10.37
N HIS A 297 -11.50 12.73 9.30
CA HIS A 297 -11.85 11.40 8.80
C HIS A 297 -11.26 11.25 7.39
N ARG A 298 -10.29 10.35 7.25
CA ARG A 298 -9.51 10.18 6.02
C ARG A 298 -9.77 8.82 5.42
N ASP A 299 -9.94 8.77 4.11
CA ASP A 299 -9.92 7.53 3.37
C ASP A 299 -8.49 7.22 2.89
N LEU A 300 -7.90 6.16 3.45
CA LEU A 300 -6.54 5.70 3.13
C LEU A 300 -6.53 4.67 1.98
N GLY A 301 -7.68 4.41 1.35
CA GLY A 301 -7.83 3.51 0.22
C GLY A 301 -7.99 2.04 0.62
N ASP A 302 -7.83 1.15 -0.36
CA ASP A 302 -8.00 -0.29 -0.23
C ASP A 302 -6.78 -1.04 0.34
N GLY A 303 -5.68 -0.32 0.62
CA GLY A 303 -4.43 -0.91 1.10
C GLY A 303 -3.73 -1.86 0.11
N ARG A 304 -4.14 -1.90 -1.17
CA ARG A 304 -3.57 -2.80 -2.19
C ARG A 304 -2.49 -2.15 -3.03
N ASN A 305 -2.58 -0.83 -3.25
CA ASN A 305 -1.58 -0.09 -4.01
C ASN A 305 -1.02 1.15 -3.24
N PRO A 306 0.29 1.26 -2.95
CA PRO A 306 0.86 2.46 -2.32
C PRO A 306 0.87 3.68 -3.24
N PHE A 307 0.59 3.48 -4.52
CA PHE A 307 0.43 4.54 -5.51
C PHE A 307 -1.02 4.97 -5.68
N ASP A 308 -1.95 4.40 -4.88
CA ASP A 308 -3.34 4.87 -4.85
C ASP A 308 -3.41 6.32 -4.39
N ALA A 309 -4.19 7.13 -5.10
CA ALA A 309 -4.35 8.55 -4.83
C ALA A 309 -4.90 8.82 -3.42
N SER A 310 -5.75 7.94 -2.89
CA SER A 310 -6.30 8.02 -1.52
C SER A 310 -5.17 8.01 -0.49
N TRP A 311 -4.20 7.11 -0.63
CA TRP A 311 -3.02 7.11 0.25
C TRP A 311 -2.03 8.24 -0.10
N ARG A 312 -1.75 8.43 -1.38
CA ARG A 312 -0.69 9.34 -1.87
C ARG A 312 -1.00 10.81 -1.62
N ALA A 313 -2.26 11.20 -1.53
CA ALA A 313 -2.65 12.56 -1.18
C ALA A 313 -2.31 12.90 0.29
N HIS A 314 -1.98 11.89 1.09
CA HIS A 314 -1.63 12.04 2.49
C HIS A 314 -0.13 11.86 2.77
N GLY A 315 0.25 12.37 3.93
CA GLY A 315 1.59 12.25 4.49
C GLY A 315 2.41 13.53 4.42
N GLU A 316 3.64 13.41 4.90
CA GLU A 316 4.62 14.49 4.88
C GLU A 316 5.16 14.77 3.47
N ILE A 317 5.27 16.06 3.16
CA ILE A 317 6.01 16.56 1.98
C ILE A 317 7.52 16.38 2.18
N GLY A 318 7.97 16.60 3.42
CA GLY A 318 9.37 16.74 3.78
C GLY A 318 9.95 17.96 3.07
N ASP A 319 11.14 17.80 2.51
CA ASP A 319 11.77 18.78 1.63
C ASP A 319 11.33 18.64 0.16
N GLY A 320 10.28 17.85 -0.10
CA GLY A 320 9.73 17.67 -1.44
C GLY A 320 9.10 18.95 -2.00
N VAL A 321 9.07 19.07 -3.32
CA VAL A 321 8.38 20.19 -3.99
C VAL A 321 6.86 19.97 -3.88
N PRO A 322 6.09 20.95 -3.36
CA PRO A 322 4.63 20.88 -3.36
C PRO A 322 4.05 20.61 -4.76
N GLY A 323 2.96 19.84 -4.84
CA GLY A 323 2.26 19.54 -6.10
C GLY A 323 2.80 18.36 -6.90
N PHE A 324 3.90 17.71 -6.48
CA PHE A 324 4.40 16.48 -7.11
C PHE A 324 3.61 15.21 -6.71
N GLY A 325 2.62 15.33 -5.81
CA GLY A 325 1.71 14.23 -5.45
C GLY A 325 0.57 14.00 -6.45
N GLY A 326 0.49 14.84 -7.49
CA GLY A 326 -0.72 15.15 -8.25
C GLY A 326 -1.21 14.12 -9.29
N ASP A 327 -1.48 12.89 -8.88
CA ASP A 327 -2.78 12.32 -9.24
C ASP A 327 -3.73 12.74 -8.13
N VAL A 328 -4.12 14.02 -8.16
CA VAL A 328 -5.11 14.59 -7.23
C VAL A 328 -6.33 13.69 -7.34
N VAL A 329 -6.78 13.11 -6.21
CA VAL A 329 -8.09 12.48 -6.17
C VAL A 329 -9.04 13.58 -6.63
N ARG A 330 -9.58 13.48 -7.86
CA ARG A 330 -10.60 14.41 -8.30
C ARG A 330 -11.83 14.04 -7.50
N LEU A 331 -11.99 14.68 -6.34
CA LEU A 331 -13.12 14.49 -5.44
C LEU A 331 -14.41 15.11 -6.00
N THR A 332 -14.57 15.13 -7.33
CA THR A 332 -15.77 15.70 -7.98
C THR A 332 -17.03 14.99 -7.53
N ASP A 333 -16.90 13.78 -7.00
CA ASP A 333 -18.00 12.88 -6.67
C ASP A 333 -18.21 12.73 -5.15
N PHE A 334 -17.41 13.40 -4.30
CA PHE A 334 -17.59 13.35 -2.84
C PHE A 334 -18.20 14.62 -2.27
N GLN A 335 -19.03 14.45 -1.25
CA GLN A 335 -19.65 15.51 -0.47
C GLN A 335 -19.04 15.58 0.93
N ALA A 336 -19.04 16.78 1.51
CA ALA A 336 -18.61 16.95 2.90
C ALA A 336 -19.45 16.06 3.84
N GLY A 337 -18.74 15.26 4.64
CA GLY A 337 -19.30 14.32 5.59
C GLY A 337 -19.46 12.89 5.06
N ASP A 338 -19.13 12.57 3.81
CA ASP A 338 -19.19 11.20 3.29
C ASP A 338 -18.28 10.24 4.06
N PHE A 339 -17.03 10.62 4.31
CA PHE A 339 -16.06 9.77 5.03
C PHE A 339 -16.38 9.68 6.51
N LYS A 340 -16.85 10.79 7.10
CA LYS A 340 -17.35 10.78 8.48
C LYS A 340 -18.54 9.84 8.64
N ARG A 341 -19.56 9.96 7.76
CA ARG A 341 -20.72 9.06 7.78
C ARG A 341 -20.28 7.61 7.61
N ALA A 342 -19.44 7.32 6.62
CA ALA A 342 -18.97 5.95 6.39
C ALA A 342 -18.27 5.34 7.62
N PHE A 343 -17.53 6.17 8.37
CA PHE A 343 -16.91 5.75 9.62
C PHE A 343 -17.93 5.49 10.76
N GLU A 344 -18.97 6.31 10.85
CA GLU A 344 -19.98 6.30 11.92
C GLU A 344 -21.12 5.29 11.69
N THR A 345 -21.70 5.21 10.48
CA THR A 345 -22.98 4.53 10.20
C THR A 345 -22.84 3.12 9.62
N GLU A 346 -21.62 2.62 9.43
CA GLU A 346 -21.32 1.39 8.65
C GLU A 346 -21.79 1.41 7.19
N GLU A 347 -22.41 2.49 6.72
CA GLU A 347 -22.79 2.65 5.33
C GLU A 347 -21.54 2.92 4.49
N PRO A 348 -21.40 2.33 3.29
CA PRO A 348 -20.33 2.73 2.37
C PRO A 348 -20.40 4.25 2.08
N PRO A 349 -19.26 4.91 1.83
CA PRO A 349 -19.28 6.20 1.15
C PRO A 349 -20.08 6.02 -0.14
N LYS A 350 -20.95 6.98 -0.46
CA LYS A 350 -21.66 6.96 -1.75
C LYS A 350 -20.63 7.21 -2.85
N GLU A 351 -20.01 6.15 -3.34
CA GLU A 351 -19.40 6.20 -4.66
C GLU A 351 -20.58 6.40 -5.62
N ASP A 352 -20.72 7.62 -6.15
CA ASP A 352 -21.68 7.87 -7.22
C ASP A 352 -21.37 6.89 -8.34
N VAL A 353 -22.23 5.88 -8.47
CA VAL A 353 -22.11 4.72 -9.35
C VAL A 353 -21.94 5.21 -10.80
N LYS A 354 -20.70 5.50 -11.19
CA LYS A 354 -20.26 5.69 -12.57
C LYS A 354 -19.57 4.46 -13.12
N ASP A 355 -19.25 3.48 -12.27
CA ASP A 355 -18.69 2.20 -12.69
C ASP A 355 -19.63 1.45 -13.63
N ASP A 356 -20.95 1.64 -13.54
CA ASP A 356 -21.87 1.09 -14.54
C ASP A 356 -21.62 1.69 -15.94
N LYS A 357 -21.35 2.99 -16.05
CA LYS A 357 -21.03 3.63 -17.35
C LYS A 357 -19.62 3.31 -17.85
N ILE A 358 -18.67 3.12 -16.94
CA ILE A 358 -17.29 2.71 -17.29
C ILE A 358 -17.29 1.24 -17.71
N SER A 359 -18.06 0.37 -17.05
CA SER A 359 -18.23 -1.03 -17.43
C SER A 359 -18.95 -1.16 -18.78
N GLU A 360 -19.95 -0.32 -19.03
CA GLU A 360 -20.65 -0.26 -20.33
C GLU A 360 -19.71 0.25 -21.44
N SER A 361 -18.89 1.28 -21.15
CA SER A 361 -17.86 1.78 -22.07
C SER A 361 -16.74 0.75 -22.33
N LEU A 362 -16.30 0.02 -21.31
CA LEU A 362 -15.29 -1.05 -21.43
C LEU A 362 -15.85 -2.25 -22.20
N HIS A 363 -17.10 -2.62 -21.97
CA HIS A 363 -17.80 -3.65 -22.73
C HIS A 363 -17.93 -3.25 -24.22
N GLU A 364 -18.22 -1.98 -24.49
CA GLU A 364 -18.29 -1.45 -25.84
C GLU A 364 -16.92 -1.36 -26.52
N LEU A 365 -15.85 -1.07 -25.75
CA LEU A 365 -14.46 -1.13 -26.21
C LEU A 365 -14.04 -2.56 -26.56
N HIS A 366 -14.41 -3.55 -25.74
CA HIS A 366 -14.16 -4.97 -26.01
C HIS A 366 -14.85 -5.42 -27.31
N LYS A 367 -16.13 -5.04 -27.49
CA LYS A 367 -16.86 -5.30 -28.75
C LYS A 367 -16.24 -4.64 -29.98
N ARG A 368 -15.51 -3.52 -29.81
CA ARG A 368 -14.74 -2.90 -30.91
C ARG A 368 -13.46 -3.69 -31.18
N HIS A 369 -12.76 -4.15 -30.15
CA HIS A 369 -11.56 -4.97 -30.30
C HIS A 369 -11.87 -6.28 -31.04
N GLU A 370 -12.91 -7.01 -30.63
CA GLU A 370 -13.36 -8.25 -31.30
C GLU A 370 -13.72 -8.04 -32.78
N ARG A 371 -14.39 -6.93 -33.11
CA ARG A 371 -14.68 -6.56 -34.51
C ARG A 371 -13.40 -6.30 -35.30
N THR A 372 -12.40 -5.69 -34.68
CA THR A 372 -11.13 -5.37 -35.33
C THR A 372 -10.32 -6.65 -35.58
N GLU A 373 -10.30 -7.58 -34.62
CA GLU A 373 -9.66 -8.89 -34.80
C GLU A 373 -10.37 -9.74 -35.86
N SER A 374 -11.71 -9.73 -35.91
CA SER A 374 -12.45 -10.40 -36.97
C SER A 374 -12.10 -9.85 -38.37
N LEU A 375 -11.95 -8.53 -38.52
CA LEU A 375 -11.52 -7.90 -39.76
C LEU A 375 -10.08 -8.25 -40.14
N LEU A 376 -9.17 -8.29 -39.16
CA LEU A 376 -7.77 -8.68 -39.39
C LEU A 376 -7.65 -10.16 -39.77
N SER A 377 -8.39 -11.04 -39.11
CA SER A 377 -8.48 -12.46 -39.45
C SER A 377 -9.02 -12.67 -40.87
N GLY A 378 -10.05 -11.91 -41.27
CA GLY A 378 -10.57 -11.92 -42.63
C GLY A 378 -9.54 -11.46 -43.67
N ARG A 379 -8.77 -10.40 -43.38
CA ARG A 379 -7.71 -9.93 -44.28
C ARG A 379 -6.55 -10.92 -44.40
N LEU A 380 -6.20 -11.61 -43.31
CA LEU A 380 -5.18 -12.67 -43.31
C LEU A 380 -5.59 -13.83 -44.22
N LYS A 381 -6.82 -14.33 -44.09
CA LYS A 381 -7.36 -15.38 -44.98
C LYS A 381 -7.35 -14.96 -46.45
N PHE A 382 -7.75 -13.72 -46.74
CA PHE A 382 -7.68 -13.18 -48.09
C PHE A 382 -6.25 -13.19 -48.67
N TRP A 383 -5.25 -12.82 -47.86
CA TRP A 383 -3.85 -12.87 -48.31
C TRP A 383 -3.34 -14.29 -48.51
N GLU A 384 -3.76 -15.25 -47.67
CA GLU A 384 -3.45 -16.67 -47.85
C GLU A 384 -4.03 -17.21 -49.17
N GLU A 385 -5.27 -16.84 -49.51
CA GLU A 385 -5.90 -17.20 -50.79
C GLU A 385 -5.19 -16.58 -52.00
N VAL A 386 -4.72 -15.32 -51.89
CA VAL A 386 -3.93 -14.65 -52.94
C VAL A 386 -2.59 -15.35 -53.14
N ILE A 387 -1.92 -15.76 -52.06
CA ILE A 387 -0.65 -16.49 -52.12
C ILE A 387 -0.84 -17.86 -52.76
N GLN A 388 -1.90 -18.59 -52.39
CA GLN A 388 -2.25 -19.88 -52.99
C GLN A 388 -2.60 -19.75 -54.48
N SER A 389 -3.30 -18.69 -54.88
CA SER A 389 -3.65 -18.41 -56.28
C SER A 389 -2.43 -18.09 -57.14
N ARG A 390 -1.42 -17.40 -56.57
CA ARG A 390 -0.16 -17.11 -57.26
C ARG A 390 0.76 -18.32 -57.40
N SER A 391 0.76 -19.21 -56.41
CA SER A 391 1.54 -20.45 -56.46
C SER A 391 0.96 -21.47 -57.44
N ALA A 392 -0.35 -21.42 -57.72
CA ALA A 392 -0.99 -22.22 -58.78
C ALA A 392 -0.66 -21.73 -60.22
N GLY A 393 -0.13 -20.51 -60.39
CA GLY A 393 0.18 -19.91 -61.69
C GLY A 393 1.64 -19.99 -62.13
N ALA A 394 2.56 -20.47 -61.28
CA ALA A 394 4.00 -20.43 -61.52
C ALA A 394 4.56 -21.71 -62.18
N GLY A 395 3.83 -22.26 -63.16
CA GLY A 395 4.23 -23.44 -63.93
C GLY A 395 4.26 -23.15 -65.42
N ASN A 396 5.21 -22.33 -65.88
CA ASN A 396 5.86 -22.40 -67.21
C ASN A 396 6.53 -21.06 -67.55
N SER A 397 7.85 -20.97 -67.35
CA SER A 397 8.74 -20.21 -68.23
C SER A 397 10.19 -20.48 -67.82
N ALA A 398 10.78 -21.50 -68.43
CA ALA A 398 12.23 -21.63 -68.53
C ALA A 398 12.72 -20.69 -69.64
N GLY A 399 13.80 -19.95 -69.40
CA GLY A 399 14.44 -19.20 -70.47
C GLY A 399 15.41 -18.12 -70.03
N HIS A 400 16.69 -18.43 -70.20
CA HIS A 400 17.82 -17.55 -70.49
C HIS A 400 18.55 -16.79 -69.37
N GLU A 401 19.73 -17.35 -69.08
CA GLU A 401 20.97 -16.71 -68.65
C GLU A 401 21.35 -15.53 -69.55
N GLU A 402 21.85 -14.44 -68.96
CA GLU A 402 23.07 -13.81 -69.46
C GLU A 402 23.80 -12.99 -68.38
N GLU A 403 25.11 -13.11 -68.47
CA GLU A 403 26.20 -12.73 -67.59
C GLU A 403 26.69 -11.31 -67.92
N SER A 404 27.06 -10.50 -66.92
CA SER A 404 27.95 -9.34 -67.14
C SER A 404 28.47 -8.77 -65.82
N ASP A 405 29.75 -9.01 -65.59
CA ASP A 405 30.66 -8.25 -64.74
C ASP A 405 30.51 -6.72 -64.85
N ARG A 406 30.70 -6.00 -63.73
CA ARG A 406 31.70 -4.91 -63.58
C ARG A 406 31.66 -4.26 -62.19
N ASN A 407 32.83 -4.31 -61.55
CA ASN A 407 33.30 -3.55 -60.40
C ASN A 407 33.71 -2.09 -60.83
N PRO A 408 34.36 -1.25 -59.99
CA PRO A 408 33.89 -0.36 -58.92
C PRO A 408 34.06 1.16 -59.21
N GLN A 409 33.67 1.97 -58.20
CA GLN A 409 34.24 3.29 -57.81
C GLN A 409 33.91 4.55 -58.65
N ARG A 410 33.27 5.53 -57.98
CA ARG A 410 33.61 6.97 -58.02
C ARG A 410 32.85 7.74 -56.92
N ARG A 411 33.60 8.29 -55.95
CA ARG A 411 33.87 9.74 -55.76
C ARG A 411 32.61 10.60 -55.51
N ARG A 412 32.53 11.26 -54.35
CA ARG A 412 33.01 12.64 -54.15
C ARG A 412 32.72 13.13 -52.72
N ASP A 413 33.73 13.77 -52.17
CA ASP A 413 33.70 14.70 -51.06
C ASP A 413 32.82 15.92 -51.38
N THR A 414 32.12 16.44 -50.37
CA THR A 414 31.93 17.88 -50.17
C THR A 414 31.78 18.15 -48.68
N ASP A 415 32.67 19.01 -48.19
CA ASP A 415 32.71 19.62 -46.87
C ASP A 415 31.54 20.58 -46.60
N ALA A 416 31.45 20.93 -45.32
CA ALA A 416 30.82 22.13 -44.73
C ALA A 416 29.30 22.10 -44.49
N ALA A 417 28.90 22.04 -43.22
CA ALA A 417 28.59 23.26 -42.47
C ALA A 417 27.96 22.93 -41.12
N GLU A 418 28.46 23.65 -40.12
CA GLU A 418 27.96 23.85 -38.77
C GLU A 418 26.43 24.02 -38.70
N VAL A 419 25.75 23.08 -38.05
CA VAL A 419 24.39 23.25 -37.54
C VAL A 419 24.35 22.69 -36.12
N LEU A 420 24.40 23.59 -35.14
CA LEU A 420 24.00 23.32 -33.75
C LEU A 420 22.50 23.00 -33.75
N GLY A 421 22.19 21.71 -33.88
CA GLY A 421 20.83 21.21 -33.86
C GLY A 421 20.27 21.19 -32.44
N GLU A 422 19.23 22.00 -32.21
CA GLU A 422 18.32 21.83 -31.09
C GLU A 422 17.79 20.40 -31.07
N ARG A 423 18.16 19.61 -30.05
CA ARG A 423 17.58 18.27 -29.88
C ARG A 423 16.09 18.41 -29.64
N THR A 424 15.30 17.79 -30.51
CA THR A 424 13.84 17.70 -30.31
C THR A 424 13.55 17.03 -28.96
N HIS A 425 12.43 17.41 -28.34
CA HIS A 425 11.99 16.83 -27.07
C HIS A 425 11.90 15.28 -27.14
N ALA A 426 11.50 14.74 -28.30
CA ALA A 426 11.46 13.30 -28.55
C ALA A 426 12.83 12.63 -28.46
N GLN A 427 13.88 13.27 -29.00
CA GLN A 427 15.26 12.76 -28.90
C GLN A 427 15.76 12.77 -27.45
N ARG A 428 15.42 13.82 -26.68
CA ARG A 428 15.77 13.89 -25.25
C ARG A 428 15.05 12.83 -24.42
N VAL A 429 13.79 12.52 -24.72
CA VAL A 429 13.03 11.44 -24.06
C VAL A 429 13.59 10.07 -24.44
N ALA A 430 13.98 9.85 -25.70
CA ALA A 430 14.61 8.61 -26.14
C ALA A 430 15.97 8.38 -25.48
N ASP A 431 16.81 9.42 -25.40
CA ASP A 431 18.13 9.37 -24.73
C ASP A 431 17.98 9.09 -23.22
N ASN A 432 16.99 9.72 -22.55
CA ASN A 432 16.73 9.49 -21.13
C ASN A 432 16.20 8.06 -20.86
N ASN A 433 15.33 7.55 -21.72
CA ASN A 433 14.82 6.18 -21.62
C ASN A 433 15.92 5.15 -21.87
N ALA A 434 16.82 5.40 -22.84
CA ALA A 434 17.98 4.54 -23.08
C ALA A 434 18.93 4.52 -21.87
N ARG A 435 19.12 5.66 -21.17
CA ARG A 435 19.93 5.74 -19.95
C ARG A 435 19.31 4.98 -18.78
N ILE A 436 18.00 5.09 -18.58
CA ILE A 436 17.26 4.35 -17.54
C ILE A 436 17.30 2.83 -17.79
N ILE A 437 17.29 2.39 -19.06
CA ILE A 437 17.42 0.97 -19.43
C ILE A 437 18.85 0.46 -19.24
N ALA A 438 19.86 1.29 -19.50
CA ALA A 438 21.27 0.93 -19.32
C ALA A 438 21.74 0.93 -17.85
N GLU A 439 21.19 1.83 -17.03
CA GLU A 439 21.57 2.04 -15.62
C GLU A 439 20.58 1.38 -14.62
N GLY A 440 19.47 0.81 -15.12
CA GLY A 440 18.51 0.08 -14.29
C GLY A 440 19.13 -1.18 -13.67
N PRO A 441 18.83 -1.50 -12.39
CA PRO A 441 19.44 -2.64 -11.73
C PRO A 441 19.06 -3.94 -12.45
N ARG A 442 20.07 -4.64 -12.99
CA ARG A 442 19.91 -6.01 -13.48
C ARG A 442 19.53 -6.89 -12.30
N PHE A 443 18.40 -7.57 -12.42
CA PHE A 443 17.90 -8.47 -11.40
C PHE A 443 18.75 -9.74 -11.39
N THR A 444 19.70 -9.82 -10.46
CA THR A 444 20.29 -11.08 -10.01
C THR A 444 19.70 -11.41 -8.63
N PRO A 445 19.26 -12.66 -8.39
CA PRO A 445 18.94 -13.09 -7.04
C PRO A 445 20.16 -12.86 -6.14
N PRO A 446 19.99 -12.44 -4.88
CA PRO A 446 21.11 -12.31 -3.98
C PRO A 446 21.75 -13.70 -3.83
N TYR A 447 23.07 -13.77 -3.99
CA TYR A 447 23.90 -14.98 -3.83
C TYR A 447 23.91 -16.01 -4.97
N GLY A 448 23.45 -15.67 -6.18
CA GLY A 448 23.62 -16.56 -7.35
C GLY A 448 22.83 -17.86 -7.30
N LEU A 449 21.81 -17.93 -6.42
CA LEU A 449 20.95 -19.10 -6.26
C LEU A 449 19.91 -19.20 -7.39
N SER A 450 19.61 -20.41 -7.83
CA SER A 450 18.47 -20.67 -8.71
C SER A 450 17.16 -20.43 -7.96
N TRP A 451 16.07 -20.19 -8.70
CA TRP A 451 14.76 -19.95 -8.09
C TRP A 451 14.22 -21.17 -7.33
N GLU A 452 14.66 -22.37 -7.68
CA GLU A 452 14.36 -23.62 -6.97
C GLU A 452 15.07 -23.70 -5.62
N GLU A 453 16.27 -23.16 -5.50
CA GLU A 453 17.03 -23.13 -4.24
C GLU A 453 16.45 -22.15 -3.22
N PHE A 454 15.88 -21.04 -3.69
CA PHE A 454 15.22 -20.06 -2.82
C PHE A 454 13.92 -20.62 -2.21
N VAL A 455 13.12 -21.36 -2.99
CA VAL A 455 11.88 -22.00 -2.53
C VAL A 455 12.17 -23.27 -1.71
N GLY A 456 13.22 -24.01 -2.05
CA GLY A 456 13.59 -25.25 -1.35
C GLY A 456 14.13 -25.07 0.08
N ARG A 457 14.73 -23.91 0.41
CA ARG A 457 15.30 -23.63 1.75
C ARG A 457 14.29 -23.11 2.79
N GLY A 458 13.02 -22.94 2.43
CA GLY A 458 11.93 -22.58 3.36
C GLY A 458 11.52 -23.69 4.34
N GLY A 459 12.34 -24.73 4.52
CA GLY A 459 12.10 -25.83 5.44
C GLY A 459 12.35 -25.43 6.89
N MET A 460 11.27 -25.28 7.65
CA MET A 460 11.27 -25.29 9.12
C MET A 460 12.09 -26.50 9.63
N ARG A 461 13.20 -26.27 10.32
CA ARG A 461 13.59 -27.16 11.42
C ARG A 461 12.80 -26.73 12.64
N GLY A 462 11.99 -27.66 13.16
CA GLY A 462 11.31 -27.50 14.44
C GLY A 462 12.32 -27.22 15.54
N SER A 463 12.06 -26.18 16.30
CA SER A 463 12.70 -25.90 17.57
C SER A 463 12.09 -26.83 18.63
N ASP A 464 12.65 -28.03 18.75
CA ASP A 464 12.52 -28.78 20.00
C ASP A 464 13.60 -28.28 20.95
N GLY A 465 13.14 -27.63 22.03
CA GLY A 465 13.99 -27.04 23.05
C GLY A 465 14.71 -28.12 23.86
N ILE A 466 16.03 -28.07 23.85
CA ILE A 466 16.88 -28.67 24.87
C ILE A 466 17.34 -27.51 25.78
N PRO A 467 17.13 -27.55 27.10
CA PRO A 467 17.62 -26.51 27.98
C PRO A 467 19.14 -26.66 28.12
N LEU A 468 19.87 -25.59 27.80
CA LEU A 468 21.30 -25.47 28.12
C LEU A 468 21.45 -25.22 29.62
N THR A 469 22.33 -25.99 30.26
CA THR A 469 22.70 -25.89 31.67
C THR A 469 23.59 -24.68 31.97
N ASP A 470 23.53 -24.19 33.22
CA ASP A 470 24.11 -22.96 33.77
C ASP A 470 25.64 -22.74 33.69
N ASN A 471 26.40 -23.46 32.85
CA ASN A 471 27.87 -23.45 32.91
C ASN A 471 28.57 -22.59 31.84
N GLU A 472 27.84 -21.81 31.04
CA GLU A 472 28.43 -20.96 29.98
C GLU A 472 28.10 -19.46 30.12
N ARG A 473 27.76 -19.02 31.35
CA ARG A 473 27.45 -17.60 31.64
C ARG A 473 28.57 -16.82 32.32
N SER A 474 29.81 -17.29 32.21
CA SER A 474 31.00 -16.66 32.78
C SER A 474 32.11 -16.60 31.74
N GLN A 475 32.06 -15.56 30.90
CA GLN A 475 33.22 -14.95 30.23
C GLN A 475 32.69 -13.84 29.32
N LEU A 476 32.42 -12.66 29.89
CA LEU A 476 32.38 -11.36 29.19
C LEU A 476 32.07 -10.23 30.20
N THR A 477 32.87 -10.13 31.27
CA THR A 477 32.94 -8.93 32.11
C THR A 477 34.35 -8.77 32.67
N SER A 478 35.29 -8.29 31.85
CA SER A 478 36.52 -7.65 32.35
C SER A 478 37.14 -6.79 31.24
N GLY A 479 37.10 -5.47 31.40
CA GLY A 479 37.76 -4.54 30.50
C GLY A 479 37.38 -3.08 30.74
N ARG A 480 37.70 -2.57 31.94
CA ARG A 480 37.66 -1.13 32.26
C ARG A 480 39.08 -0.56 32.22
N GLY A 481 39.22 0.62 31.59
CA GLY A 481 40.32 1.58 31.80
C GLY A 481 41.46 1.49 30.78
N LEU A 482 42.10 2.56 30.31
CA LEU A 482 42.25 3.94 30.78
C LEU A 482 43.12 4.72 29.74
N PHE A 483 42.90 6.04 29.58
CA PHE A 483 43.81 7.10 29.00
C PHE A 483 44.41 6.87 27.59
N GLY A 484 44.68 7.84 26.72
CA GLY A 484 44.85 9.29 26.75
C GLY A 484 45.84 9.61 25.61
N GLY A 485 45.55 10.60 24.78
CA GLY A 485 46.37 11.00 23.62
C GLY A 485 45.60 11.87 22.64
#